data_AF-A0A650CN65-F1
#
_entry.id   AF-A0A650CN65-F1
#
_cell.length_a   1.000
_cell.length_b   1.000
_cell.length_c   1.000
_cell.angle_alpha   90.00
_cell.angle_beta   90.00
_cell.angle_gamma   90.00
#
_symmetry.space_group_name_H-M   'P 1'
#
loop_
_entity.id
_entity.type
_entity.pdbx_description
1 polymer ?
#
loop_
_entity_poly.entity_id
_entity_poly.type
_entity_poly.pdbx_seq_one_letter_code
_entity_poly.pdbx_strand_id
1 'polypeptide(L)'
;MKGIIVAIIILLILAGVAYYLYSNGYFYTVNVQGIYVEYQNSFLINTIQTSYSNSSLTLHGGQTFVITLTMKNNGLLPIEITGINVSAPFTLVSASPSLPTTIDHGQNMVFTLTIKAPMKSYIGSLQIYVNGTKTL
;
A
#
# COMPACT_ATOMS: atom_id res chain seq x y z
N MET A 1 37.40 8.63 -36.73
CA MET A 1 36.19 7.79 -36.91
C MET A 1 35.95 6.82 -35.74
N LYS A 2 36.91 5.98 -35.32
CA LYS A 2 36.73 5.03 -34.20
C LYS A 2 36.32 5.69 -32.87
N GLY A 3 36.93 6.82 -32.49
CA GLY A 3 36.58 7.54 -31.26
C GLY A 3 35.16 8.11 -31.23
N ILE A 4 34.63 8.54 -32.38
CA ILE A 4 33.25 9.04 -32.50
C ILE A 4 32.26 7.89 -32.31
N ILE A 5 32.54 6.72 -32.91
CA ILE A 5 31.70 5.53 -32.75
C ILE A 5 31.65 5.08 -31.28
N VAL A 6 32.80 5.05 -30.59
CA VAL A 6 32.86 4.72 -29.16
C VAL A 6 32.07 5.74 -28.33
N ALA A 7 32.20 7.03 -28.61
CA ALA A 7 31.45 8.08 -27.92
C ALA A 7 29.93 7.94 -28.10
N ILE A 8 29.46 7.63 -29.33
CA ILE A 8 28.04 7.40 -29.62
C ILE A 8 27.51 6.18 -28.86
N ILE A 9 28.26 5.08 -28.82
CA ILE A 9 27.85 3.86 -28.08
C ILE A 9 27.69 4.17 -26.59
N ILE A 10 28.64 4.90 -25.99
CA ILE A 10 28.56 5.30 -24.58
C ILE A 10 27.33 6.17 -24.33
N LEU A 11 27.06 7.14 -25.21
CA LEU A 11 25.90 8.02 -25.08
C LEU A 11 24.57 7.24 -25.12
N LEU A 12 24.45 6.26 -26.02
CA LEU A 12 23.25 5.43 -26.14
C LEU A 12 23.03 4.56 -24.91
N ILE A 13 24.11 3.99 -24.34
CA ILE A 13 24.03 3.22 -23.09
C ILE A 13 23.54 4.12 -21.95
N LEU A 14 24.12 5.32 -21.80
CA LEU A 14 23.71 6.27 -20.77
C LEU A 14 22.24 6.70 -20.92
N ALA A 15 21.80 6.99 -22.14
CA ALA A 15 20.41 7.32 -22.42
C ALA A 15 19.46 6.16 -22.10
N GLY A 16 19.84 4.93 -22.44
CA GLY A 16 19.07 3.72 -22.10
C GLY A 16 18.94 3.50 -20.59
N VAL A 17 20.05 3.66 -19.85
CA VAL A 17 20.05 3.58 -18.38
C VAL A 17 19.16 4.67 -17.78
N ALA A 18 19.32 5.92 -18.23
CA ALA A 18 18.50 7.04 -17.74
C ALA A 18 17.00 6.81 -18.00
N TYR A 19 16.64 6.35 -19.19
CA TYR A 19 15.26 6.01 -19.55
C TYR A 19 14.70 4.88 -18.67
N TYR A 20 15.49 3.82 -18.44
CA TYR A 20 15.10 2.72 -17.56
C TYR A 20 14.85 3.19 -16.13
N LEU A 21 15.77 3.98 -15.56
CA LEU A 21 15.64 4.53 -14.21
C LEU A 21 14.41 5.44 -14.08
N TYR A 22 14.16 6.28 -15.07
CA TYR A 22 12.96 7.14 -15.12
C TYR A 22 11.68 6.31 -15.17
N SER A 23 11.63 5.30 -16.03
CA SER A 23 10.44 4.46 -16.24
C SER A 23 10.10 3.61 -14.99
N ASN A 24 11.11 3.27 -14.19
CA ASN A 24 10.94 2.55 -12.92
C ASN A 24 10.79 3.49 -11.70
N GLY A 25 10.72 4.82 -11.92
CA GLY A 25 10.41 5.80 -10.90
C GLY A 25 11.53 6.17 -9.95
N TYR A 26 12.79 5.82 -10.24
CA TYR A 26 13.94 6.14 -9.39
C TYR A 26 14.22 7.64 -9.25
N PHE A 27 13.67 8.47 -10.15
CA PHE A 27 13.74 9.92 -10.10
C PHE A 27 12.67 10.56 -9.21
N TYR A 28 11.73 9.76 -8.68
CA TYR A 28 10.70 10.23 -7.76
C TYR A 28 10.98 9.71 -6.36
N THR A 29 10.77 10.57 -5.37
CA THR A 29 10.86 10.20 -3.96
C THR A 29 9.48 10.28 -3.32
N VAL A 30 9.04 9.18 -2.73
CA VAL A 30 7.77 9.06 -2.02
C VAL A 30 8.07 8.91 -0.54
N ASN A 31 7.74 9.94 0.23
CA ASN A 31 7.90 9.97 1.69
C ASN A 31 6.52 9.85 2.35
N VAL A 32 6.24 8.66 2.88
CA VAL A 32 5.06 8.39 3.69
C VAL A 32 5.35 8.80 5.12
N GLN A 33 4.63 9.79 5.64
CA GLN A 33 4.81 10.37 6.98
C GLN A 33 3.83 9.81 8.01
N GLY A 34 3.34 8.59 7.78
CA GLY A 34 2.40 7.92 8.66
C GLY A 34 1.41 7.07 7.88
N ILE A 35 0.91 6.05 8.55
CA ILE A 35 -0.14 5.15 8.05
C ILE A 35 -1.31 5.31 9.01
N TYR A 36 -2.52 5.40 8.47
CA TYR A 36 -3.74 5.53 9.27
C TYR A 36 -4.80 4.57 8.74
N VAL A 37 -5.42 3.82 9.64
CA VAL A 37 -6.56 2.95 9.31
C VAL A 37 -7.85 3.64 9.74
N GLU A 38 -8.80 3.75 8.81
CA GLU A 38 -10.10 4.35 9.02
C GLU A 38 -11.22 3.38 8.64
N TYR A 39 -12.19 3.20 9.53
CA TYR A 39 -13.37 2.37 9.25
C TYR A 39 -14.51 3.20 8.69
N GLN A 40 -15.15 2.68 7.65
CA GLN A 40 -16.23 3.38 6.94
C GLN A 40 -17.57 3.40 7.70
N ASN A 41 -17.68 2.68 8.82
CA ASN A 41 -18.90 2.68 9.63
C ASN A 41 -18.59 2.57 11.12
N SER A 42 -19.49 3.14 11.94
CA SER A 42 -19.35 3.18 13.40
C SER A 42 -19.44 1.81 14.06
N PHE A 43 -20.08 0.83 13.42
CA PHE A 43 -20.12 -0.54 13.91
C PHE A 43 -18.71 -1.12 14.00
N LEU A 44 -17.93 -1.05 12.92
CA LEU A 44 -16.55 -1.55 12.90
C LEU A 44 -15.63 -0.79 13.86
N ILE A 45 -15.81 0.52 14.00
CA ILE A 45 -15.04 1.34 14.96
C ILE A 45 -15.17 0.77 16.38
N ASN A 46 -16.36 0.29 16.74
CA ASN A 46 -16.66 -0.17 18.10
C ASN A 46 -16.35 -1.67 18.31
N THR A 47 -16.21 -2.45 17.24
CA THR A 47 -16.06 -3.91 17.32
C THR A 47 -14.70 -4.43 16.88
N ILE A 48 -14.01 -3.74 15.96
CA ILE A 48 -12.70 -4.16 15.46
C ILE A 48 -11.60 -3.30 16.08
N GLN A 49 -10.72 -3.95 16.83
CA GLN A 49 -9.44 -3.36 17.22
C GLN A 49 -8.37 -3.73 16.18
N THR A 50 -7.75 -2.73 15.57
CA THR A 50 -6.65 -2.95 14.61
C THR A 50 -5.32 -2.50 15.17
N SER A 51 -4.29 -3.35 15.01
CA SER A 51 -2.88 -3.06 15.29
C SER A 51 -2.08 -3.05 13.99
N TYR A 52 -1.19 -2.06 13.84
CA TYR A 52 -0.32 -1.88 12.67
C TYR A 52 0.87 -0.97 13.01
N SER A 53 1.92 -1.03 12.19
CA SER A 53 3.06 -0.10 12.31
C SER A 53 2.72 1.24 11.68
N ASN A 54 2.58 2.29 12.52
CA ASN A 54 2.48 3.67 12.05
C ASN A 54 3.87 4.30 11.92
N SER A 55 4.62 3.85 10.92
CA SER A 55 6.00 4.28 10.66
C SER A 55 6.11 5.14 9.41
N SER A 56 7.08 6.06 9.41
CA SER A 56 7.47 6.75 8.18
C SER A 56 8.24 5.83 7.24
N LEU A 57 8.00 5.94 5.94
CA LEU A 57 8.64 5.11 4.92
C LEU A 57 9.09 5.97 3.75
N THR A 58 10.31 5.75 3.27
CA THR A 58 10.83 6.39 2.05
C THR A 58 10.96 5.35 0.95
N LEU A 59 10.33 5.62 -0.19
CA LEU A 59 10.27 4.76 -1.36
C LEU A 59 10.66 5.56 -2.61
N HIS A 60 11.02 4.86 -3.69
CA HIS A 60 10.99 5.46 -5.01
C HIS A 60 9.58 5.38 -5.63
N GLY A 61 9.33 6.16 -6.68
CA GLY A 61 8.04 6.14 -7.35
C GLY A 61 7.69 4.75 -7.88
N GLY A 62 6.42 4.36 -7.82
CA GLY A 62 5.94 3.11 -8.41
C GLY A 62 6.37 1.84 -7.66
N GLN A 63 7.21 1.97 -6.63
CA GLN A 63 7.64 0.88 -5.77
C GLN A 63 6.43 0.26 -5.07
N THR A 64 6.40 -1.07 -4.98
CA THR A 64 5.44 -1.79 -4.14
C THR A 64 6.01 -2.01 -2.74
N PHE A 65 5.14 -1.95 -1.74
CA PHE A 65 5.48 -2.20 -0.34
C PHE A 65 4.32 -2.89 0.36
N VAL A 66 4.60 -3.48 1.51
CA VAL A 66 3.65 -4.30 2.26
C VAL A 66 3.31 -3.64 3.59
N ILE A 67 2.01 -3.63 3.91
CA ILE A 67 1.50 -3.27 5.24
C ILE A 67 0.75 -4.47 5.81
N THR A 68 1.04 -4.80 7.06
CA THR A 68 0.31 -5.82 7.80
C THR A 68 -0.61 -5.17 8.83
N LEU A 69 -1.90 -5.52 8.78
CA LEU A 69 -2.91 -5.13 9.76
C LEU A 69 -3.32 -6.37 10.55
N THR A 70 -3.27 -6.32 11.87
CA THR A 70 -3.88 -7.34 12.73
C THR A 70 -5.20 -6.82 13.26
N MET A 71 -6.31 -7.39 12.80
CA MET A 71 -7.66 -7.01 13.19
C MET A 71 -8.22 -8.04 14.17
N LYS A 72 -8.71 -7.59 15.32
CA LYS A 72 -9.39 -8.43 16.32
C LYS A 72 -10.86 -8.07 16.41
N ASN A 73 -11.74 -9.06 16.29
CA ASN A 73 -13.16 -8.88 16.53
C ASN A 73 -13.47 -9.01 18.03
N ASN A 74 -13.70 -7.87 18.69
CA ASN A 74 -14.15 -7.79 20.07
C ASN A 74 -15.70 -7.72 20.19
N GLY A 75 -16.42 -7.80 19.07
CA GLY A 75 -17.87 -7.87 19.03
C GLY A 75 -18.43 -9.23 19.43
N LEU A 76 -19.75 -9.29 19.59
CA LEU A 76 -20.48 -10.51 19.97
C LEU A 76 -20.85 -11.40 18.77
N LEU A 77 -20.78 -10.87 17.56
CA LEU A 77 -21.14 -11.56 16.32
C LEU A 77 -19.93 -11.60 15.37
N PRO A 78 -19.85 -12.59 14.46
CA PRO A 78 -18.85 -12.57 13.42
C PRO A 78 -19.01 -11.34 12.51
N ILE A 79 -17.90 -10.89 11.95
CA ILE A 79 -17.83 -9.69 11.12
C ILE A 79 -17.20 -10.06 9.79
N GLU A 80 -17.90 -9.76 8.71
CA GLU A 80 -17.35 -9.87 7.36
C GLU A 80 -16.68 -8.55 6.97
N ILE A 81 -15.37 -8.60 6.73
CA ILE A 81 -14.64 -7.50 6.09
C ILE A 81 -14.89 -7.62 4.59
N THR A 82 -15.58 -6.64 4.03
CA THR A 82 -16.05 -6.66 2.63
C THR A 82 -15.11 -5.89 1.70
N GLY A 83 -14.33 -4.96 2.23
CA GLY A 83 -13.46 -4.11 1.41
C GLY A 83 -12.33 -3.49 2.20
N ILE A 84 -11.16 -3.41 1.57
CA ILE A 84 -10.02 -2.61 2.01
C ILE A 84 -9.57 -1.78 0.80
N ASN A 85 -9.34 -0.50 0.99
CA ASN A 85 -8.84 0.39 -0.05
C ASN A 85 -7.82 1.38 0.55
N VAL A 86 -7.10 2.11 -0.30
CA VAL A 86 -6.12 3.11 0.11
C VAL A 86 -6.43 4.47 -0.51
N SER A 87 -6.01 5.55 0.15
CA SER A 87 -6.16 6.90 -0.39
C SER A 87 -5.28 7.11 -1.63
N ALA A 88 -5.82 7.87 -2.58
CA ALA A 88 -5.01 8.41 -3.67
C ALA A 88 -3.87 9.28 -3.10
N PRO A 89 -2.67 9.29 -3.70
CA PRO A 89 -2.34 8.72 -5.00
C PRO A 89 -1.78 7.28 -4.94
N PHE A 90 -1.95 6.57 -3.83
CA PHE A 90 -1.55 5.16 -3.71
C PHE A 90 -2.56 4.25 -4.40
N THR A 91 -2.16 3.01 -4.68
CA THR A 91 -3.04 2.00 -5.24
C THR A 91 -2.87 0.69 -4.49
N LEU A 92 -3.97 0.10 -4.04
CA LEU A 92 -3.95 -1.23 -3.47
C LEU A 92 -3.79 -2.25 -4.61
N VAL A 93 -2.70 -3.01 -4.58
CA VAL A 93 -2.41 -4.06 -5.56
C VAL A 93 -3.11 -5.35 -5.18
N SER A 94 -3.05 -5.72 -3.90
CA SER A 94 -3.72 -6.92 -3.37
C SER A 94 -3.92 -6.83 -1.86
N ALA A 95 -4.89 -7.60 -1.37
CA ALA A 95 -5.11 -7.87 0.04
C ALA A 95 -5.20 -9.40 0.25
N SER A 96 -4.57 -9.90 1.30
CA SER A 96 -4.64 -11.30 1.73
C SER A 96 -5.01 -11.36 3.21
N PRO A 97 -6.00 -12.15 3.64
CA PRO A 97 -6.84 -13.02 2.81
C PRO A 97 -7.70 -12.23 1.81
N SER A 98 -8.16 -12.93 0.77
CA SER A 98 -9.05 -12.32 -0.23
C SER A 98 -10.35 -11.87 0.41
N LEU A 99 -10.85 -10.71 -0.03
CA LEU A 99 -12.11 -10.15 0.45
C LEU A 99 -13.28 -10.59 -0.46
N PRO A 100 -14.49 -10.78 0.08
CA PRO A 100 -14.85 -10.64 1.49
C PRO A 100 -14.29 -11.79 2.36
N THR A 101 -14.11 -11.53 3.66
CA THR A 101 -13.64 -12.54 4.62
C THR A 101 -14.23 -12.32 6.00
N THR A 102 -14.43 -13.38 6.78
CA THR A 102 -15.08 -13.32 8.09
C THR A 102 -14.08 -13.45 9.23
N ILE A 103 -14.19 -12.57 10.22
CA ILE A 103 -13.49 -12.65 11.50
C ILE A 103 -14.52 -13.07 12.55
N ASP A 104 -14.40 -14.30 13.04
CA ASP A 104 -15.26 -14.82 14.09
C ASP A 104 -15.10 -14.05 15.40
N HIS A 105 -16.12 -14.13 16.26
CA HIS A 105 -16.13 -13.43 17.54
C HIS A 105 -14.91 -13.83 18.39
N GLY A 106 -14.23 -12.84 18.97
CA GLY A 106 -13.03 -13.03 19.79
C GLY A 106 -11.77 -13.43 19.01
N GLN A 107 -11.86 -13.67 17.70
CA GLN A 107 -10.73 -14.07 16.88
C GLN A 107 -9.96 -12.87 16.31
N ASN A 108 -8.71 -13.16 15.94
CA ASN A 108 -7.83 -12.23 15.24
C ASN A 108 -7.61 -12.71 13.80
N MET A 109 -7.50 -11.75 12.88
CA MET A 109 -7.13 -12.00 11.50
C MET A 109 -6.01 -11.05 11.08
N VAL A 110 -5.05 -11.58 10.35
CA VAL A 110 -3.92 -10.81 9.81
C VAL A 110 -4.17 -10.53 8.33
N PHE A 111 -4.27 -9.26 7.98
CA PHE A 111 -4.33 -8.79 6.60
C PHE A 111 -2.96 -8.32 6.13
N THR A 112 -2.52 -8.85 5.00
CA THR A 112 -1.32 -8.39 4.29
C THR A 112 -1.75 -7.61 3.05
N LEU A 113 -1.44 -6.32 3.02
CA LEU A 113 -1.78 -5.40 1.94
C LEU A 113 -0.54 -5.10 1.12
N THR A 114 -0.58 -5.40 -0.18
CA THR A 114 0.45 -4.95 -1.13
C THR A 114 -0.01 -3.66 -1.76
N ILE A 115 0.75 -2.59 -1.60
CA ILE A 115 0.39 -1.24 -2.02
C ILE A 115 1.46 -0.72 -2.97
N LYS A 116 1.05 -0.02 -4.03
CA LYS A 116 1.92 0.63 -5.00
C LYS A 116 2.00 2.13 -4.72
N ALA A 117 3.22 2.64 -4.60
CA ALA A 117 3.51 4.06 -4.49
C ALA A 117 3.20 4.80 -5.81
N PRO A 118 2.86 6.10 -5.78
CA PRO A 118 2.60 6.87 -6.98
C PRO A 118 3.84 7.01 -7.88
N MET A 119 3.63 7.18 -9.19
CA MET A 119 4.70 7.53 -10.16
C MET A 119 4.97 9.04 -10.18
N LYS A 120 5.13 9.64 -9.00
CA LYS A 120 5.50 11.04 -8.80
C LYS A 120 6.05 11.23 -7.39
N SER A 121 6.81 12.31 -7.16
CA SER A 121 7.23 12.66 -5.80
C SER A 121 6.02 12.97 -4.93
N TYR A 122 6.07 12.51 -3.67
CA TYR A 122 4.97 12.63 -2.74
C TYR A 122 5.50 12.78 -1.30
N ILE A 123 4.85 13.62 -0.52
CA ILE A 123 5.10 13.79 0.91
C ILE A 123 3.74 13.86 1.61
N GLY A 124 3.47 12.96 2.53
CA GLY A 124 2.22 12.93 3.27
C GLY A 124 1.90 11.56 3.85
N SER A 125 0.71 11.41 4.41
CA SER A 125 0.24 10.16 5.02
C SER A 125 -0.43 9.21 4.04
N LEU A 126 -0.41 7.92 4.33
CA LEU A 126 -1.25 6.91 3.70
C LEU A 126 -2.47 6.62 4.57
N GLN A 127 -3.66 6.64 3.95
CA GLN A 127 -4.91 6.26 4.60
C GLN A 127 -5.37 4.92 4.03
N ILE A 128 -5.77 4.02 4.92
CA ILE A 128 -6.33 2.72 4.59
C ILE A 128 -7.77 2.72 5.06
N TYR A 129 -8.71 2.55 4.13
CA TYR A 129 -10.13 2.49 4.40
C TYR A 129 -10.58 1.05 4.50
N VAL A 130 -11.26 0.70 5.58
CA VAL A 130 -11.78 -0.66 5.83
C VAL A 130 -13.31 -0.61 5.90
N ASN A 131 -13.95 -1.53 5.18
CA ASN A 131 -15.40 -1.70 5.15
C ASN A 131 -15.77 -3.15 5.50
N GLY A 132 -16.97 -3.34 6.02
CA GLY A 132 -17.43 -4.60 6.56
C GLY A 132 -18.77 -4.49 7.25
N THR A 133 -19.39 -5.65 7.47
CA THR A 133 -20.75 -5.81 7.98
C THR A 133 -20.82 -6.95 8.98
N LYS A 134 -21.84 -6.94 9.84
CA LYS A 134 -22.18 -8.12 10.65
C LYS A 134 -22.66 -9.24 9.72
N THR A 135 -22.27 -10.47 9.98
CA THR A 135 -22.96 -11.63 9.40
C THR A 135 -24.15 -11.98 10.28
N LEU A 136 -25.27 -12.35 9.64
CA LEU A 136 -26.50 -12.79 10.31
C LEU A 136 -26.48 -14.31 10.49
#